data_AF-A0A7J7CEN6-F1
#
_entry.id   AF-A0A7J7CEN6-F1
#
_cell.length_a   1.000
_cell.length_b   1.000
_cell.length_c   1.000
_cell.angle_alpha   90.00
_cell.angle_beta   90.00
_cell.angle_gamma   90.00
#
_symmetry.space_group_name_H-M   'P 1'
#
loop_
_entity.id
_entity.type
_entity.pdbx_description
1 polymer ?
#
loop_
_entity_poly.entity_id
_entity_poly.type
_entity_poly.pdbx_seq_one_letter_code
_entity_poly.pdbx_strand_id
1 'polypeptide(L)'
;MESGTKKDSMEKLSGFGITSIDDDDDGDDEVQDIVVDEDDDDEDEDEQESVTLGFLEEKEYDWSLLRQFFPSKAGGVPAWLDPVNLPSGRCSACDICGEPLQFVLQVYAPISEKESAFHRTLFVFMCQSMACLLRDEHEQWKCYPEKVSRSQAL
;
A
#
# COMPACT_ATOMS: atom_id res chain seq x y z
N MET A 1 -23.56 49.23 2.35
CA MET A 1 -24.09 47.94 1.88
C MET A 1 -23.02 46.92 2.23
N GLU A 2 -22.93 46.53 3.51
CA GLU A 2 -23.60 45.33 4.08
C GLU A 2 -23.20 44.08 3.27
N SER A 3 -22.19 43.32 3.71
CA SER A 3 -22.18 42.29 4.78
C SER A 3 -22.58 40.91 4.26
N GLY A 4 -21.83 39.85 4.62
CA GLY A 4 -22.31 38.48 4.47
C GLY A 4 -21.22 37.40 4.50
N THR A 5 -20.88 36.93 5.70
CA THR A 5 -20.03 35.77 6.01
C THR A 5 -20.75 34.42 5.89
N LYS A 6 -19.96 33.34 5.74
CA LYS A 6 -20.18 31.93 6.25
C LYS A 6 -21.27 31.12 5.50
N LYS A 7 -21.17 29.81 5.25
CA LYS A 7 -20.69 28.66 6.06
C LYS A 7 -20.77 27.37 5.21
N ASP A 8 -19.86 26.43 5.46
CA ASP A 8 -19.98 24.99 5.18
C ASP A 8 -21.12 24.33 6.00
N SER A 9 -21.74 23.27 5.48
CA SER A 9 -22.39 22.22 6.30
C SER A 9 -22.76 20.95 5.50
N MET A 10 -21.89 19.94 5.65
CA MET A 10 -22.09 18.50 5.85
C MET A 10 -23.54 17.92 5.88
N GLU A 11 -23.71 16.88 5.05
CA GLU A 11 -24.39 15.58 5.21
C GLU A 11 -25.83 15.45 5.76
N LYS A 12 -26.67 14.78 4.95
CA LYS A 12 -27.79 13.94 5.42
C LYS A 12 -28.23 12.98 4.30
N LEU A 13 -27.62 11.80 4.24
CA LEU A 13 -28.20 10.67 3.52
C LEU A 13 -28.71 9.68 4.57
N SER A 14 -30.03 9.73 4.70
CA SER A 14 -30.85 8.87 5.54
C SER A 14 -30.59 7.39 5.24
N GLY A 15 -30.40 6.62 6.31
CA GLY A 15 -30.32 5.17 6.28
C GLY A 15 -31.49 4.55 5.51
N PHE A 16 -31.15 3.64 4.60
CA PHE A 16 -32.10 2.78 3.95
C PHE A 16 -32.54 1.72 4.96
N GLY A 17 -33.67 1.98 5.62
CA GLY A 17 -34.40 0.94 6.34
C GLY A 17 -35.04 0.00 5.32
N ILE A 18 -34.63 -1.26 5.33
CA ILE A 18 -35.41 -2.32 4.68
C ILE A 18 -36.49 -2.78 5.64
N THR A 19 -37.71 -2.56 5.20
CA THR A 19 -38.97 -2.89 5.85
C THR A 19 -39.30 -4.37 5.72
N SER A 20 -39.93 -4.89 6.77
CA SER A 20 -40.99 -5.91 6.77
C SER A 20 -40.65 -7.30 6.28
N ILE A 21 -40.51 -8.22 7.23
CA ILE A 21 -41.00 -9.58 7.04
C ILE A 21 -42.20 -9.75 7.99
N ASP A 22 -43.37 -9.96 7.39
CA ASP A 22 -44.62 -10.25 8.08
C ASP A 22 -44.66 -11.76 8.36
N ASP A 23 -44.90 -12.16 9.60
CA ASP A 23 -45.46 -13.47 9.93
C ASP A 23 -46.25 -13.33 11.25
N ASP A 24 -47.58 -13.48 11.14
CA ASP A 24 -48.53 -13.61 12.23
C ASP A 24 -48.42 -15.01 12.87
N ASP A 25 -48.14 -15.12 14.18
CA ASP A 25 -48.51 -16.30 14.97
C ASP A 25 -48.85 -15.93 16.42
N ASP A 26 -50.05 -16.33 16.82
CA ASP A 26 -50.71 -16.13 18.11
C ASP A 26 -50.24 -17.25 19.07
N GLY A 27 -49.54 -16.91 20.15
CA GLY A 27 -49.04 -17.90 21.11
C GLY A 27 -48.73 -17.30 22.48
N ASP A 28 -49.59 -17.60 23.44
CA ASP A 28 -49.55 -17.24 24.86
C ASP A 28 -48.30 -17.78 25.59
N ASP A 29 -47.88 -17.04 26.62
CA ASP A 29 -46.93 -17.32 27.72
C ASP A 29 -45.90 -18.47 27.55
N GLU A 30 -44.59 -18.15 27.64
CA GLU A 30 -43.64 -18.69 28.64
C GLU A 30 -42.30 -17.91 28.56
N VAL A 31 -42.06 -16.99 29.49
CA VAL A 31 -40.75 -16.35 29.67
C VAL A 31 -39.81 -17.31 30.42
N GLN A 32 -39.02 -18.08 29.68
CA GLN A 32 -37.83 -18.72 30.22
C GLN A 32 -36.67 -17.73 30.13
N ASP A 33 -36.25 -17.21 31.29
CA ASP A 33 -34.99 -16.48 31.45
C ASP A 33 -33.83 -17.45 31.16
N ILE A 34 -33.45 -17.57 29.90
CA ILE A 34 -32.19 -18.18 29.49
C ILE A 34 -31.12 -17.15 29.85
N VAL A 35 -30.37 -17.43 30.92
CA VAL A 35 -29.10 -16.73 31.17
C VAL A 35 -28.20 -17.02 29.98
N VAL A 36 -28.09 -16.04 29.09
CA VAL A 36 -27.09 -16.06 28.03
C VAL A 36 -25.78 -15.79 28.76
N ASP A 37 -24.94 -16.81 28.92
CA ASP A 37 -23.55 -16.60 29.28
C ASP A 37 -22.98 -15.63 28.23
N GLU A 38 -22.61 -14.43 28.68
CA GLU A 38 -21.84 -13.48 27.89
C GLU A 38 -20.43 -14.07 27.74
N ASP A 39 -20.28 -15.02 26.81
CA ASP A 39 -19.00 -15.30 26.20
C ASP A 39 -18.61 -14.02 25.46
N ASP A 40 -17.90 -13.16 26.18
CA ASP A 40 -17.17 -12.00 25.67
C ASP A 40 -16.07 -12.58 24.78
N ASP A 41 -16.45 -12.97 23.56
CA ASP A 41 -15.51 -13.21 22.47
C ASP A 41 -14.79 -11.87 22.26
N ASP A 42 -13.63 -11.72 22.92
CA ASP A 42 -12.63 -10.71 22.60
C ASP A 42 -12.24 -10.92 21.12
N GLU A 43 -13.04 -10.38 20.21
CA GLU A 43 -12.72 -10.27 18.79
C GLU A 43 -11.48 -9.38 18.72
N ASP A 44 -10.30 -10.01 18.64
CA ASP A 44 -9.06 -9.37 18.22
C ASP A 44 -9.36 -8.66 16.89
N GLU A 45 -9.69 -7.37 16.96
CA GLU A 45 -9.98 -6.51 15.81
C GLU A 45 -8.65 -6.33 15.08
N ASP A 46 -8.31 -7.30 14.21
CA ASP A 46 -7.14 -7.28 13.36
C ASP A 46 -7.16 -5.94 12.60
N GLU A 47 -6.34 -4.97 13.02
CA GLU A 47 -6.18 -3.68 12.35
C GLU A 47 -5.71 -3.93 10.91
N GLN A 48 -6.66 -4.04 9.99
CA GLN A 48 -6.38 -4.39 8.61
C GLN A 48 -5.64 -3.21 7.96
N GLU A 49 -4.34 -3.40 7.68
CA GLU A 49 -3.51 -2.37 7.08
C GLU A 49 -4.09 -1.93 5.72
N SER A 50 -4.51 -0.68 5.61
CA SER A 50 -5.13 -0.15 4.39
C SER A 50 -4.11 -0.04 3.25
N VAL A 51 -4.44 -0.56 2.07
CA VAL A 51 -3.58 -0.44 0.88
C VAL A 51 -3.74 0.95 0.26
N THR A 52 -2.63 1.69 0.14
CA THR A 52 -2.60 2.96 -0.58
C THR A 52 -2.32 2.73 -2.07
N LEU A 53 -3.17 3.28 -2.94
CA LEU A 53 -2.98 3.30 -4.39
C LEU A 53 -2.64 4.71 -4.86
N GLY A 54 -1.86 4.82 -5.94
CA GLY A 54 -1.47 6.10 -6.52
C GLY A 54 -1.37 6.07 -8.04
N PHE A 55 -1.49 7.23 -8.66
CA PHE A 55 -1.31 7.44 -10.09
C PHE A 55 -0.04 8.26 -10.35
N LEU A 56 0.49 8.15 -11.57
CA LEU A 56 1.62 8.99 -11.97
C LEU A 56 1.12 10.38 -12.33
N GLU A 57 1.67 11.39 -11.65
CA GLU A 57 1.37 12.80 -11.89
C GLU A 57 2.63 13.57 -12.27
N GLU A 58 2.46 14.67 -13.00
CA GLU A 58 3.55 15.61 -13.25
C GLU A 58 3.92 16.31 -11.95
N LYS A 59 5.22 16.50 -11.73
CA LYS A 59 5.70 17.22 -10.54
C LYS A 59 5.24 18.68 -10.60
N GLU A 60 4.73 19.19 -9.48
CA GLU A 60 4.37 20.60 -9.36
C GLU A 60 5.61 21.51 -9.37
N TYR A 61 6.71 21.04 -8.76
CA TYR A 61 7.98 21.78 -8.69
C TYR A 61 9.19 20.84 -8.84
N ASP A 62 10.31 21.35 -9.37
CA ASP A 62 11.55 20.58 -9.51
C ASP A 62 12.09 20.07 -8.16
N TRP A 63 11.93 20.86 -7.10
CA TRP A 63 12.48 20.56 -5.78
C TRP A 63 11.69 19.50 -5.01
N SER A 64 10.45 19.18 -5.41
CA SER A 64 9.63 18.18 -4.71
C SER A 64 10.19 16.76 -4.86
N LEU A 65 11.04 16.54 -5.86
CA LEU A 65 11.72 15.26 -6.11
C LEU A 65 13.07 15.13 -5.39
N LEU A 66 13.43 16.09 -4.52
CA LEU A 66 14.65 16.01 -3.72
C LEU A 66 14.49 15.01 -2.57
N ARG A 67 15.59 14.37 -2.18
CA ARG A 67 15.61 13.27 -1.21
C ARG A 67 15.00 13.60 0.16
N GLN A 68 15.14 14.84 0.64
CA GLN A 68 14.60 15.25 1.94
C GLN A 68 13.07 15.31 1.99
N PHE A 69 12.39 15.20 0.84
CA PHE A 69 10.93 15.16 0.74
C PHE A 69 10.38 13.75 0.55
N PHE A 70 11.24 12.71 0.59
CA PHE A 70 10.85 11.30 0.48
C PHE A 70 9.88 11.00 -0.68
N PRO A 71 10.24 11.36 -1.93
CA PRO A 71 9.30 11.29 -3.04
C PRO A 71 8.99 9.85 -3.46
N SER A 72 7.74 9.61 -3.87
CA SER A 72 7.39 8.52 -4.76
C SER A 72 7.45 9.03 -6.20
N LYS A 73 8.22 8.36 -7.09
CA LYS A 73 8.49 8.84 -8.45
C LYS A 73 8.84 7.72 -9.43
N ALA A 74 8.56 7.93 -10.71
CA ALA A 74 9.02 7.08 -11.81
C ALA A 74 10.16 7.75 -12.58
N GLY A 75 11.22 6.99 -12.86
CA GLY A 75 12.36 7.39 -13.69
C GLY A 75 13.26 8.50 -13.13
N GLY A 76 14.25 8.90 -13.94
CA GLY A 76 15.28 9.88 -13.57
C GLY A 76 16.36 9.30 -12.68
N VAL A 77 16.92 10.12 -11.78
CA VAL A 77 17.92 9.69 -10.79
C VAL A 77 17.20 9.34 -9.46
N PRO A 78 17.55 8.23 -8.79
CA PRO A 78 17.00 7.88 -7.49
C PRO A 78 17.25 8.98 -6.46
N ALA A 79 16.24 9.32 -5.66
CA ALA A 79 16.38 10.20 -4.52
C ALA A 79 16.74 9.35 -3.29
N TRP A 80 18.04 9.04 -3.15
CA TRP A 80 18.56 8.13 -2.13
C TRP A 80 18.26 8.59 -0.71
N LEU A 81 17.69 7.69 0.09
CA LEU A 81 17.39 7.92 1.51
C LEU A 81 18.69 8.09 2.31
N ASP A 82 19.62 7.14 2.20
CA ASP A 82 20.98 7.24 2.72
C ASP A 82 21.93 7.71 1.60
N PRO A 83 22.56 8.89 1.70
CA PRO A 83 23.47 9.40 0.67
C PRO A 83 24.87 8.78 0.74
N VAL A 84 25.18 8.04 1.80
CA VAL A 84 26.51 7.47 2.06
C VAL A 84 26.55 6.00 1.63
N ASN A 85 25.58 5.22 2.08
CA ASN A 85 25.53 3.77 1.83
C ASN A 85 24.69 3.47 0.60
N LEU A 86 25.23 3.80 -0.58
CA LEU A 86 24.54 3.52 -1.85
C LEU A 86 24.66 2.03 -2.23
N PRO A 87 23.62 1.46 -2.88
CA PRO A 87 23.69 0.13 -3.44
C PRO A 87 24.87 0.00 -4.39
N SER A 88 25.73 -1.00 -4.16
CA SER A 88 26.95 -1.21 -4.95
C SER A 88 27.11 -2.69 -5.34
N GLY A 89 28.01 -2.94 -6.30
CA GLY A 89 28.37 -4.30 -6.71
C GLY A 89 27.34 -4.93 -7.64
N ARG A 90 26.91 -6.16 -7.34
CA ARG A 90 26.01 -6.94 -8.21
C ARG A 90 24.57 -6.42 -8.24
N CYS A 91 24.17 -5.62 -7.25
CA CYS A 91 22.83 -5.05 -7.16
C CYS A 91 22.53 -4.03 -8.28
N SER A 92 23.57 -3.52 -8.95
CA SER A 92 23.44 -2.52 -10.03
C SER A 92 23.55 -3.10 -11.43
N ALA A 93 23.70 -4.42 -11.60
CA ALA A 93 23.91 -5.06 -12.89
C ALA A 93 22.92 -6.22 -13.11
N CYS A 94 22.55 -6.45 -14.37
CA CYS A 94 21.70 -7.56 -14.75
C CYS A 94 22.45 -8.89 -14.63
N ASP A 95 21.89 -9.88 -13.94
CA ASP A 95 22.52 -11.19 -13.81
C ASP A 95 22.52 -12.04 -15.09
N ILE A 96 21.78 -11.62 -16.12
CA ILE A 96 21.71 -12.33 -17.40
C ILE A 96 22.78 -11.83 -18.38
N CYS A 97 22.85 -10.51 -18.59
CA CYS A 97 23.78 -9.91 -19.56
C CYS A 97 24.96 -9.15 -18.93
N GLY A 98 24.93 -8.87 -17.64
CA GLY A 98 25.96 -8.09 -16.93
C GLY A 98 25.85 -6.58 -17.11
N GLU A 99 24.94 -6.08 -17.96
CA GLU A 99 24.77 -4.65 -18.20
C GLU A 99 24.14 -3.93 -16.99
N PRO A 100 24.43 -2.62 -16.78
CA PRO A 100 23.84 -1.85 -15.70
C PRO A 100 22.31 -1.84 -15.74
N LEU A 101 21.67 -1.96 -14.57
CA LEU A 101 20.22 -1.84 -14.45
C LEU A 101 19.80 -0.36 -14.51
N GLN A 102 18.68 -0.10 -15.18
CA GLN A 102 18.08 1.23 -15.24
C GLN A 102 17.11 1.44 -14.07
N PHE A 103 17.17 2.61 -13.44
CA PHE A 103 16.18 3.02 -12.47
C PHE A 103 14.80 3.24 -13.09
N VAL A 104 13.77 2.63 -12.50
CA VAL A 104 12.38 2.64 -13.00
C VAL A 104 11.46 3.39 -12.06
N LEU A 105 11.46 3.03 -10.78
CA LEU A 105 10.47 3.48 -9.81
C LEU A 105 11.07 3.59 -8.42
N GLN A 106 10.65 4.60 -7.68
CA GLN A 106 10.89 4.79 -6.27
C GLN A 106 9.54 4.97 -5.58
N VAL A 107 9.30 4.21 -4.50
CA VAL A 107 8.07 4.27 -3.72
C VAL A 107 8.42 4.49 -2.25
N TYR A 108 7.94 5.59 -1.68
CA TYR A 108 7.98 5.81 -0.25
C TYR A 108 6.96 4.90 0.44
N ALA A 109 7.43 4.07 1.37
CA ALA A 109 6.66 2.99 1.98
C ALA A 109 6.94 2.93 3.48
N PRO A 110 6.39 3.88 4.28
CA PRO A 110 6.69 3.96 5.70
C PRO A 110 6.29 2.70 6.46
N ILE A 111 6.89 2.49 7.64
CA ILE A 111 6.51 1.42 8.58
C ILE A 111 6.00 2.08 9.85
N SER A 112 4.76 1.81 10.21
CA SER A 112 4.10 2.32 11.43
C SER A 112 4.63 1.63 12.69
N GLU A 113 4.93 0.34 12.63
CA GLU A 113 5.28 -0.51 13.77
C GLU A 113 6.67 -0.25 14.39
N LYS A 114 7.55 0.51 13.72
CA LYS A 114 8.93 0.75 14.17
C LYS A 114 9.33 2.22 14.06
N GLU A 115 9.23 2.93 15.18
CA GLU A 115 9.56 4.36 15.29
C GLU A 115 10.97 4.71 14.80
N SER A 116 11.95 3.83 15.03
CA SER A 116 13.34 4.04 14.61
C SER A 116 13.61 3.83 13.12
N ALA A 117 12.64 3.31 12.35
CA ALA A 117 12.77 2.99 10.94
C ALA A 117 11.53 3.42 10.13
N PHE A 118 10.96 4.57 10.50
CA PHE A 118 9.73 5.07 9.89
C PHE A 118 9.88 5.29 8.37
N HIS A 119 11.00 5.86 7.92
CA HIS A 119 11.24 6.10 6.51
C HIS A 119 11.85 4.87 5.84
N ARG A 120 11.04 4.19 5.02
CA ARG A 120 11.49 3.15 4.11
C ARG A 120 11.12 3.54 2.69
N THR A 121 11.99 3.20 1.74
CA THR A 121 11.77 3.49 0.33
C THR A 121 12.18 2.27 -0.49
N LEU A 122 11.30 1.87 -1.38
CA LEU A 122 11.55 0.79 -2.34
C LEU A 122 12.08 1.40 -3.64
N PHE A 123 13.15 0.83 -4.16
CA PHE A 123 13.73 1.23 -5.45
C PHE A 123 13.67 0.05 -6.41
N VAL A 124 13.15 0.29 -7.61
CA VAL A 124 13.02 -0.70 -8.67
C VAL A 124 13.99 -0.37 -9.78
N PHE A 125 14.84 -1.34 -10.11
CA PHE A 125 15.78 -1.28 -11.21
C PHE A 125 15.53 -2.44 -12.16
N MET A 126 15.63 -2.21 -13.47
CA MET A 126 15.37 -3.24 -14.49
C MET A 126 16.39 -3.25 -15.62
N CYS A 127 16.59 -4.42 -16.23
CA CYS A 127 17.34 -4.52 -17.48
C CYS A 127 16.49 -4.02 -18.65
N GLN A 128 17.07 -3.25 -19.57
CA GLN A 128 16.38 -2.77 -20.77
C GLN A 128 16.40 -3.77 -21.94
N SER A 129 17.16 -4.86 -21.83
CA SER A 129 17.24 -5.87 -22.87
C SER A 129 16.00 -6.75 -22.88
N MET A 130 15.20 -6.67 -23.94
CA MET A 130 14.01 -7.53 -24.12
C MET A 130 14.36 -9.02 -24.07
N ALA A 131 15.54 -9.41 -24.56
CA ALA A 131 16.00 -10.80 -24.46
C ALA A 131 16.22 -11.24 -23.00
N CYS A 132 16.68 -10.33 -22.13
CA CYS A 132 16.83 -10.61 -20.70
C CYS A 132 15.46 -10.66 -20.00
N LEU A 133 14.56 -9.73 -20.32
CA LEU A 133 13.22 -9.70 -19.75
C LEU A 133 12.41 -10.96 -20.08
N LEU A 134 12.39 -11.36 -21.35
CA LEU A 134 11.71 -12.59 -21.80
C LEU A 134 12.32 -13.86 -21.18
N ARG A 135 13.65 -13.88 -21.01
CA ARG A 135 14.32 -14.99 -20.34
C ARG A 135 13.96 -15.05 -18.86
N ASP A 136 13.93 -13.91 -18.18
CA ASP A 136 13.57 -13.83 -16.75
C ASP A 136 12.15 -14.33 -16.54
N GLU A 137 11.17 -13.84 -17.32
CA GLU A 137 9.76 -14.28 -17.25
C GLU A 137 9.62 -15.81 -17.32
N HIS A 138 10.30 -16.44 -18.28
CA HIS A 138 10.27 -17.89 -18.43
C HIS A 138 10.91 -18.64 -17.24
N GLU A 139 11.94 -18.08 -16.60
CA GLU A 139 12.54 -18.67 -15.40
C GLU A 139 11.64 -18.48 -14.16
N GLN A 140 10.96 -17.33 -14.03
CA GLN A 140 10.00 -17.09 -12.94
C GLN A 140 8.82 -18.07 -13.01
N TRP A 141 8.29 -18.34 -14.21
CA TRP A 141 7.17 -19.27 -14.38
C TRP A 141 7.53 -20.72 -14.00
N LYS A 142 8.79 -21.12 -14.17
CA LYS A 142 9.26 -22.46 -13.75
C LYS A 142 9.41 -22.59 -12.24
N CYS A 143 9.56 -21.47 -11.53
CA CYS A 143 9.66 -21.46 -10.08
C CYS A 143 8.25 -21.39 -9.50
N TYR A 144 7.79 -22.47 -8.88
CA TYR A 144 6.56 -22.43 -8.09
C TYR A 144 6.71 -21.37 -6.98
N PRO A 145 5.61 -20.68 -6.58
CA PRO A 145 5.63 -19.50 -5.70
C PRO A 145 6.28 -19.71 -4.33
N GLU A 146 6.62 -20.94 -3.94
CA GLU A 146 7.40 -21.26 -2.74
C GLU A 146 8.83 -20.72 -2.78
N LYS A 147 9.38 -20.35 -3.94
CA LYS A 147 10.69 -19.68 -4.05
C LYS A 147 10.49 -18.25 -4.53
N VAL A 148 10.29 -17.36 -3.55
CA VAL A 148 10.03 -15.94 -3.75
C VAL A 148 11.13 -15.28 -4.60
N SER A 149 10.68 -14.35 -5.44
CA SER A 149 11.45 -13.40 -6.24
C SER A 149 12.76 -12.98 -5.61
N ARG A 150 13.77 -12.75 -6.46
CA ARG A 150 15.10 -12.28 -6.06
C ARG A 150 15.04 -10.85 -5.53
N SER A 151 14.52 -10.68 -4.32
CA SER A 151 14.56 -9.44 -3.56
C SER A 151 15.89 -9.36 -2.84
N GLN A 152 16.61 -8.27 -3.06
CA GLN A 152 17.72 -7.88 -2.21
C GLN A 152 17.22 -6.71 -1.38
N ALA A 153 17.17 -6.89 -0.06
CA ALA A 153 17.00 -5.78 0.85
C ALA A 153 18.28 -4.93 0.79
N LEU A 154 18.14 -3.68 0.37
CA LEU A 154 19.18 -2.65 0.37
C LEU A 154 18.91 -1.69 1.52
#